data_AF-A0A086L895-F1
#
_entry.id   AF-A0A086L895-F1
#
_cell.length_a   1.000
_cell.length_b   1.000
_cell.length_c   1.000
_cell.angle_alpha   90.00
_cell.angle_beta   90.00
_cell.angle_gamma   90.00
#
_symmetry.space_group_name_H-M   'P 1'
#
loop_
_entity.id
_entity.type
_entity.pdbx_description
1 polymer ?
#
loop_
_entity_poly.entity_id
_entity_poly.type
_entity_poly.pdbx_seq_one_letter_code
_entity_poly.pdbx_strand_id
1 'polypeptide(L)'
;MSVHPRVDFFPSGIHTGDSIVVAPSQTLSNEDYYRLRDTALKVIRHFGIVGECNIQYALDPNSEKYYIVEVNARLSRSSALASKATGYPLAYIAAKLALGSTLVELSNSVTKETTACFEPSLDYVVTKVPRWDLRKFESCDPLMGSAMKSVGEVMAIGRTFEESLQKALRMVDEKAGGFDESVCHFFSTDEDCAPSLPGSDFKTSSSGECMRGGCGRTDSGAERQAALLEAELRRPSPNRIWALALAFQLGWTVDALHEKTKIDKWFLSKLQNINDIKRQLTQLTLDDLTRADFFYIKKYGFSDRQIAQYLMNSPSAAALSQFDVRRRRLHLGVRPSVKQIDTLAAEFPAHTNYLYLTYQGIDDDVSPLAATPSVSAVFAGARAEKREEENAETCRDDEDESLLRRLSKSSSARLRTGEGDAPGKQCFVVLGRRRRQETLRIERRRSIEGREMQRRERDREPEEKREEWRQRSRDELETMHEAKASKKGDSRKTRIRRQAHVFVYRRAHLFFFSLKDLSVLAHQ
;
A
#
# COMPACT_ATOMS: atom_id res chain seq x y z
N MET A 1 -3.33 1.60 -27.10
CA MET A 1 -3.58 0.99 -25.77
C MET A 1 -2.27 1.08 -25.00
N SER A 2 -2.29 1.60 -23.77
CA SER A 2 -1.09 1.74 -22.92
C SER A 2 -1.04 0.60 -21.91
N VAL A 3 0.13 -0.01 -21.70
CA VAL A 3 0.35 -1.11 -20.75
C VAL A 3 1.29 -0.64 -19.64
N HIS A 4 0.93 -0.92 -18.39
CA HIS A 4 1.71 -0.51 -17.21
C HIS A 4 1.99 -1.75 -16.35
N PRO A 5 3.13 -2.43 -16.58
CA PRO A 5 3.47 -3.64 -15.84
C PRO A 5 3.71 -3.35 -14.37
N ARG A 6 3.30 -4.29 -13.52
CA ARG A 6 3.58 -4.30 -12.08
C ARG A 6 3.97 -5.72 -11.70
N VAL A 7 4.78 -5.83 -10.66
CA VAL A 7 5.17 -7.10 -10.09
C VAL A 7 4.76 -7.16 -8.62
N ASP A 8 4.17 -8.27 -8.23
CA ASP A 8 3.84 -8.56 -6.84
C ASP A 8 5.09 -9.08 -6.13
N PHE A 9 5.37 -8.54 -4.96
CA PHE A 9 6.48 -8.97 -4.11
C PHE A 9 6.22 -10.36 -3.52
N PHE A 10 4.98 -10.62 -3.10
CA PHE A 10 4.59 -11.96 -2.67
C PHE A 10 4.15 -12.81 -3.87
N PRO A 11 4.44 -14.13 -3.85
CA PRO A 11 4.07 -15.05 -4.92
C PRO A 11 2.55 -15.23 -5.04
N SER A 12 2.14 -15.91 -6.11
CA SER A 12 0.73 -16.26 -6.37
C SER A 12 0.10 -17.03 -5.19
N GLY A 13 -1.20 -16.82 -5.00
CA GLY A 13 -1.95 -17.35 -3.85
C GLY A 13 -2.29 -16.28 -2.80
N ILE A 14 -1.65 -15.11 -2.86
CA ILE A 14 -2.04 -13.91 -2.12
C ILE A 14 -2.75 -12.95 -3.08
N HIS A 15 -3.88 -12.39 -2.66
CA HIS A 15 -4.60 -11.39 -3.44
C HIS A 15 -3.71 -10.16 -3.68
N THR A 16 -3.71 -9.61 -4.91
CA THR A 16 -2.90 -8.43 -5.28
C THR A 16 -3.13 -7.22 -4.36
N GLY A 17 -4.37 -7.05 -3.89
CA GLY A 17 -4.75 -6.06 -2.88
C GLY A 17 -4.05 -6.22 -1.51
N ASP A 18 -3.71 -7.45 -1.12
CA ASP A 18 -2.95 -7.79 0.10
C ASP A 18 -1.46 -8.04 -0.18
N SER A 19 -1.00 -7.88 -1.42
CA SER A 19 0.41 -7.97 -1.76
C SER A 19 1.12 -6.62 -1.68
N ILE A 20 2.43 -6.65 -1.37
CA ILE A 20 3.32 -5.53 -1.67
C ILE A 20 3.51 -5.53 -3.18
N VAL A 21 3.34 -4.38 -3.83
CA VAL A 21 3.39 -4.28 -5.30
C VAL A 21 4.41 -3.23 -5.71
N VAL A 22 5.20 -3.52 -6.73
CA VAL A 22 6.23 -2.62 -7.26
C VAL A 22 5.95 -2.25 -8.71
N ALA A 23 6.16 -0.98 -9.04
CA ALA A 23 6.11 -0.47 -10.41
C ALA A 23 7.40 0.32 -10.74
N PRO A 24 8.00 0.13 -11.92
CA PRO A 24 7.68 -0.87 -12.94
C PRO A 24 8.07 -2.30 -12.52
N SER A 25 7.79 -3.31 -13.35
CA SER A 25 8.27 -4.69 -13.13
C SER A 25 9.80 -4.75 -13.07
N GLN A 26 10.35 -5.46 -12.09
CA GLN A 26 11.81 -5.47 -11.82
C GLN A 26 12.53 -6.73 -12.31
N THR A 27 11.84 -7.87 -12.38
CA THR A 27 12.46 -9.20 -12.57
C THR A 27 12.08 -9.87 -13.89
N LEU A 28 11.26 -9.21 -14.73
CA LEU A 28 10.89 -9.73 -16.04
C LEU A 28 12.02 -9.47 -17.03
N SER A 29 12.34 -10.49 -17.83
CA SER A 29 13.16 -10.29 -19.02
C SER A 29 12.39 -9.43 -20.03
N ASN A 30 13.12 -8.79 -20.95
CA ASN A 30 12.50 -8.03 -22.03
C ASN A 30 11.59 -8.92 -22.90
N GLU A 31 11.98 -10.18 -23.11
CA GLU A 31 11.20 -11.14 -23.88
C GLU A 31 9.89 -11.49 -23.18
N ASP A 32 9.93 -11.81 -21.88
CA ASP A 32 8.72 -12.08 -21.10
C ASP A 32 7.82 -10.85 -21.06
N TYR A 33 8.40 -9.66 -20.89
CA TYR A 33 7.65 -8.40 -20.89
C TYR A 33 6.86 -8.22 -22.20
N TYR A 34 7.53 -8.34 -23.35
CA TYR A 34 6.87 -8.19 -24.65
C TYR A 34 5.86 -9.31 -24.92
N ARG A 35 6.14 -10.54 -24.50
CA ARG A 35 5.22 -11.67 -24.63
C ARG A 35 3.93 -11.43 -23.85
N LEU A 36 4.04 -11.05 -22.57
CA LEU A 36 2.88 -10.75 -21.72
C LEU A 36 2.12 -9.52 -22.23
N ARG A 37 2.84 -8.48 -22.70
CA ARG A 37 2.25 -7.28 -23.30
C ARG A 37 1.45 -7.61 -24.56
N ASP A 38 2.01 -8.35 -25.51
CA ASP A 38 1.33 -8.74 -26.74
C ASP A 38 0.09 -9.61 -26.46
N THR A 39 0.21 -10.56 -25.53
CA THR A 39 -0.95 -11.36 -25.08
C THR A 39 -2.03 -10.48 -24.46
N ALA A 40 -1.68 -9.47 -23.66
CA ALA A 40 -2.66 -8.53 -23.12
C ALA A 40 -3.44 -7.86 -24.24
N LEU A 41 -2.74 -7.32 -25.24
CA LEU A 41 -3.37 -6.65 -26.38
C LEU A 41 -4.30 -7.58 -27.16
N LYS A 42 -3.87 -8.83 -27.41
CA LYS A 42 -4.68 -9.84 -28.11
C LYS A 42 -5.96 -10.18 -27.35
N VAL A 43 -5.88 -10.43 -26.04
CA VAL A 43 -7.01 -10.78 -25.18
C VAL A 43 -8.02 -9.63 -25.10
N ILE A 44 -7.54 -8.41 -24.85
CA ILE A 44 -8.43 -7.24 -24.69
C ILE A 44 -9.11 -6.86 -26.01
N ARG A 45 -8.40 -6.99 -27.15
CA ARG A 45 -9.01 -6.84 -28.49
C ARG A 45 -10.08 -7.90 -28.73
N HIS A 46 -9.80 -9.16 -28.38
CA HIS A 46 -10.76 -10.25 -28.54
C HIS A 46 -12.04 -10.04 -27.73
N PHE A 47 -11.94 -9.48 -26.51
CA PHE A 47 -13.10 -9.11 -25.70
C PHE A 47 -13.81 -7.83 -26.15
N GLY A 48 -13.25 -7.05 -27.09
CA GLY A 48 -13.85 -5.81 -27.56
C GLY A 48 -13.97 -4.73 -26.48
N ILE A 49 -13.04 -4.71 -25.51
CA ILE A 49 -13.07 -3.74 -24.41
C ILE A 49 -12.64 -2.36 -24.93
N VAL A 50 -13.49 -1.35 -24.69
CA VAL A 50 -13.21 0.06 -24.97
C VAL A 50 -13.14 0.82 -23.64
N GLY A 51 -11.99 1.41 -23.34
CA GLY A 51 -11.73 2.09 -22.06
C GLY A 51 -10.46 1.55 -21.38
N GLU A 52 -10.54 1.29 -20.08
CA GLU A 52 -9.45 0.74 -19.29
C GLU A 52 -9.83 -0.61 -18.68
N CYS A 53 -8.82 -1.47 -18.54
CA CYS A 53 -8.94 -2.77 -17.90
C CYS A 53 -7.64 -3.16 -17.21
N ASN A 54 -7.74 -4.06 -16.24
CA ASN A 54 -6.60 -4.72 -15.63
C ASN A 54 -6.58 -6.21 -15.99
N ILE A 55 -5.44 -6.70 -16.48
CA ILE A 55 -5.19 -8.13 -16.71
C ILE A 55 -4.13 -8.61 -15.72
N GLN A 56 -4.28 -9.86 -15.25
CA GLN A 56 -3.36 -10.51 -14.30
C GLN A 56 -2.79 -11.79 -14.88
N TYR A 57 -1.52 -12.03 -14.59
CA TYR A 57 -0.76 -13.19 -15.04
C TYR A 57 -0.12 -13.92 -13.87
N ALA A 58 0.04 -15.23 -14.01
CA ALA A 58 0.96 -16.03 -13.21
C ALA A 58 2.07 -16.53 -14.15
N LEU A 59 3.30 -16.10 -13.92
CA LEU A 59 4.49 -16.52 -14.68
C LEU A 59 5.29 -17.53 -13.84
N ASP A 60 5.70 -18.63 -14.46
CA ASP A 60 6.65 -19.56 -13.85
C ASP A 60 8.05 -18.92 -13.81
N PRO A 61 8.71 -18.78 -12.65
CA PRO A 61 10.03 -18.15 -12.57
C PRO A 61 11.13 -18.96 -13.25
N ASN A 62 10.91 -20.26 -13.54
CA ASN A 62 11.93 -21.14 -14.11
C ASN A 62 11.67 -21.50 -15.57
N SER A 63 10.61 -20.96 -16.18
CA SER A 63 10.26 -21.24 -17.58
C SER A 63 9.47 -20.10 -18.21
N GLU A 64 9.28 -20.16 -19.52
CA GLU A 64 8.47 -19.18 -20.26
C GLU A 64 6.95 -19.40 -20.08
N LYS A 65 6.55 -20.40 -19.28
CA LYS A 65 5.14 -20.74 -19.08
C LYS A 65 4.46 -19.66 -18.26
N TYR A 66 3.36 -19.14 -18.77
CA TYR A 66 2.49 -18.23 -18.05
C TYR A 66 1.02 -18.63 -18.20
N TYR A 67 0.21 -18.16 -17.26
CA TYR A 67 -1.22 -18.34 -17.23
C TYR A 67 -1.89 -16.98 -17.10
N ILE A 68 -2.96 -16.75 -17.85
CA ILE A 68 -3.86 -15.61 -17.64
C ILE A 68 -4.77 -15.97 -16.46
N VAL A 69 -4.75 -15.15 -15.41
CA VAL A 69 -5.53 -15.40 -14.19
C VAL A 69 -6.92 -14.80 -14.34
N GLU A 70 -7.00 -13.50 -14.62
CA GLU A 70 -8.27 -12.80 -14.79
C GLU A 70 -8.12 -11.51 -15.62
N VAL A 71 -9.25 -11.00 -16.12
CA VAL A 71 -9.38 -9.68 -16.72
C VAL A 71 -10.51 -8.93 -16.01
N ASN A 72 -10.16 -7.78 -15.44
CA ASN A 72 -11.09 -6.81 -14.89
C ASN A 72 -11.37 -5.74 -15.95
N ALA A 73 -12.50 -5.86 -16.66
CA ALA A 73 -12.93 -4.91 -17.70
C ALA A 73 -13.53 -3.60 -17.11
N ARG A 74 -12.80 -2.99 -16.18
CA ARG A 74 -13.15 -1.74 -15.51
C ARG A 74 -11.94 -1.18 -14.76
N LEU A 75 -12.06 0.07 -14.34
CA LEU A 75 -11.16 0.67 -13.35
C LEU A 75 -11.11 -0.17 -12.07
N SER A 76 -9.89 -0.30 -11.56
CA SER A 76 -9.56 -1.10 -10.38
C SER A 76 -8.70 -0.30 -9.39
N ARG A 77 -8.47 -0.84 -8.19
CA ARG A 77 -7.47 -0.29 -7.26
C ARG A 77 -6.09 -0.21 -7.91
N SER A 78 -5.75 -1.23 -8.71
CA SER A 78 -4.51 -1.27 -9.49
C SER A 78 -4.43 -0.16 -10.54
N SER A 79 -5.56 0.24 -11.14
CA SER A 79 -5.64 1.37 -12.08
C SER A 79 -5.41 2.70 -11.38
N ALA A 80 -5.96 2.88 -10.18
CA ALA A 80 -5.72 4.07 -9.37
C ALA A 80 -4.23 4.17 -8.96
N LEU A 81 -3.65 3.05 -8.50
CA LEU A 81 -2.21 2.97 -8.20
C LEU A 81 -1.36 3.29 -9.43
N ALA A 82 -1.67 2.70 -10.60
CA ALA A 82 -0.95 2.95 -11.84
C ALA A 82 -1.02 4.42 -12.26
N SER A 83 -2.18 5.06 -12.10
CA SER A 83 -2.35 6.49 -12.41
C SER A 83 -1.47 7.37 -11.51
N LYS A 84 -1.36 7.02 -10.23
CA LYS A 84 -0.51 7.73 -9.27
C LYS A 84 0.97 7.44 -9.44
N ALA A 85 1.32 6.23 -9.84
CA ALA A 85 2.70 5.84 -10.10
C ALA A 85 3.24 6.53 -11.36
N THR A 86 2.43 6.63 -12.41
CA THR A 86 2.88 7.11 -13.72
C THR A 86 2.59 8.58 -13.98
N GLY A 87 1.61 9.17 -13.27
CA GLY A 87 1.05 10.48 -13.63
C GLY A 87 0.01 10.40 -14.77
N TYR A 88 -0.19 9.23 -15.39
CA TYR A 88 -1.14 9.03 -16.48
C TYR A 88 -2.57 8.86 -15.94
N PRO A 89 -3.54 9.75 -16.25
CA PRO A 89 -4.84 9.74 -15.60
C PRO A 89 -5.80 8.72 -16.23
N LEU A 90 -5.61 7.43 -15.94
CA LEU A 90 -6.33 6.31 -16.58
C LEU A 90 -7.86 6.47 -16.55
N ALA A 91 -8.43 6.89 -15.43
CA ALA A 91 -9.87 7.07 -15.32
C ALA A 91 -10.42 8.20 -16.22
N TYR A 92 -9.67 9.30 -16.32
CA TYR A 92 -10.04 10.43 -17.18
C TYR A 92 -9.97 10.01 -18.66
N ILE A 93 -8.89 9.34 -19.05
CA ILE A 93 -8.73 8.83 -20.42
C ILE A 93 -9.80 7.80 -20.75
N ALA A 94 -10.06 6.83 -19.88
CA ALA A 94 -11.11 5.82 -20.09
C ALA A 94 -12.50 6.46 -20.30
N ALA A 95 -12.84 7.50 -19.55
CA ALA A 95 -14.09 8.23 -19.72
C ALA A 95 -14.17 8.95 -21.08
N LYS A 96 -13.06 9.53 -21.56
CA LYS A 96 -13.00 10.16 -22.89
C LYS A 96 -13.12 9.13 -24.02
N LEU A 97 -12.45 7.98 -23.89
CA LEU A 97 -12.58 6.86 -24.84
C LEU A 97 -14.03 6.36 -24.93
N ALA A 98 -14.75 6.29 -23.80
CA ALA A 98 -16.16 5.90 -23.76
C ALA A 98 -17.08 6.90 -24.49
N LEU A 99 -16.64 8.15 -24.70
CA LEU A 99 -17.36 9.17 -25.46
C LEU A 99 -16.96 9.19 -26.95
N GLY A 100 -16.12 8.25 -27.39
CA GLY A 100 -15.71 8.11 -28.79
C GLY A 100 -14.43 8.85 -29.18
N SER A 101 -13.75 9.53 -28.24
CA SER A 101 -12.42 10.10 -28.51
C SER A 101 -11.38 9.01 -28.71
N THR A 102 -10.36 9.28 -29.52
CA THR A 102 -9.20 8.38 -29.68
C THR A 102 -8.02 8.80 -28.80
N LEU A 103 -7.09 7.88 -28.50
CA LEU A 103 -5.90 8.21 -27.71
C LEU A 103 -5.00 9.26 -28.36
N VAL A 104 -5.02 9.37 -29.68
CA VAL A 104 -4.20 10.32 -30.46
C VAL A 104 -4.76 11.74 -30.35
N GLU A 105 -6.08 11.89 -30.25
CA GLU A 105 -6.75 13.19 -30.07
C GLU A 105 -6.59 13.77 -28.67
N LEU A 106 -6.38 12.91 -27.67
CA LEU A 106 -6.29 13.33 -26.28
C LEU A 106 -4.88 13.83 -25.97
N SER A 107 -4.75 15.02 -25.40
CA SER A 107 -3.48 15.58 -24.94
C SER A 107 -3.03 14.96 -23.62
N ASN A 108 -1.73 14.75 -23.44
CA ASN A 108 -1.13 14.44 -22.15
C ASN A 108 -1.18 15.68 -21.24
N SER A 109 -1.91 15.61 -20.13
CA SER A 109 -2.06 16.74 -19.20
C SER A 109 -0.77 17.12 -18.45
N VAL A 110 0.20 16.21 -18.40
CA VAL A 110 1.47 16.41 -17.68
C VAL A 110 2.46 17.23 -18.52
N THR A 111 2.66 16.82 -19.78
CA THR A 111 3.62 17.46 -20.69
C THR A 111 2.98 18.51 -21.59
N LYS A 112 1.66 18.46 -21.83
CA LYS A 112 0.87 19.35 -22.73
C LYS A 112 1.31 19.40 -24.20
N GLU A 113 2.46 18.81 -24.55
CA GLU A 113 3.03 18.76 -25.89
C GLU A 113 2.84 17.40 -26.55
N THR A 114 2.62 16.34 -25.76
CA THR A 114 2.43 14.97 -26.26
C THR A 114 0.96 14.52 -26.19
N THR A 115 0.63 13.44 -26.89
CA THR A 115 -0.72 12.84 -26.85
C THR A 115 -0.83 11.83 -25.71
N ALA A 116 -2.02 11.31 -25.44
CA ALA A 116 -2.26 10.24 -24.49
C ALA A 116 -1.94 8.85 -25.09
N CYS A 117 -1.49 8.77 -26.34
CA CYS A 117 -1.18 7.52 -27.04
C CYS A 117 0.29 7.11 -26.88
N PHE A 118 0.70 6.82 -25.64
CA PHE A 118 2.06 6.37 -25.30
C PHE A 118 2.03 5.40 -24.12
N GLU A 119 3.15 4.72 -23.87
CA GLU A 119 3.40 3.96 -22.65
C GLU A 119 4.37 4.75 -21.76
N PRO A 120 3.97 5.14 -20.54
CA PRO A 120 4.83 5.88 -19.63
C PRO A 120 6.13 5.16 -19.29
N SER A 121 7.20 5.94 -19.20
CA SER A 121 8.50 5.52 -18.69
C SER A 121 8.71 6.13 -17.30
N LEU A 122 9.28 5.35 -16.38
CA LEU A 122 9.54 5.77 -15.00
C LEU A 122 11.03 5.65 -14.72
N ASP A 123 11.65 6.74 -14.27
CA ASP A 123 13.05 6.77 -13.80
C ASP A 123 13.15 6.63 -12.27
N TYR A 124 12.09 6.08 -11.67
CA TYR A 124 11.93 5.81 -10.26
C TYR A 124 11.14 4.52 -10.03
N VAL A 125 11.19 4.03 -8.79
CA VAL A 125 10.49 2.85 -8.30
C VAL A 125 9.38 3.25 -7.35
N VAL A 126 8.18 2.75 -7.60
CA VAL A 126 7.00 2.93 -6.76
C VAL A 126 6.73 1.65 -6.00
N THR A 127 6.60 1.74 -4.67
CA THR A 127 6.24 0.61 -3.82
C THR A 127 4.93 0.87 -3.12
N LYS A 128 3.96 -0.02 -3.36
CA LYS A 128 2.69 -0.08 -2.63
C LYS A 128 2.79 -1.12 -1.53
N VAL A 129 2.38 -0.75 -0.32
CA VAL A 129 2.27 -1.68 0.81
C VAL A 129 0.83 -1.66 1.34
N PRO A 130 0.18 -2.81 1.56
CA PRO A 130 -1.17 -2.84 2.14
C PRO A 130 -1.13 -2.42 3.61
N ARG A 131 -2.27 -1.92 4.10
CA ARG A 131 -2.52 -1.64 5.51
C ARG A 131 -3.58 -2.61 6.02
N TRP A 132 -3.30 -3.26 7.13
CA TRP A 132 -4.22 -4.16 7.82
C TRP A 132 -4.60 -3.60 9.18
N ASP A 133 -5.75 -4.04 9.69
CA ASP A 133 -6.27 -3.70 11.01
C ASP A 133 -6.95 -4.93 11.64
N LEU A 134 -6.25 -6.07 11.59
CA LEU A 134 -6.80 -7.37 12.01
C LEU A 134 -6.95 -7.52 13.52
N ARG A 135 -6.24 -6.69 14.31
CA ARG A 135 -6.35 -6.67 15.78
C ARG A 135 -7.77 -6.33 16.27
N LYS A 136 -8.59 -5.70 15.43
CA LYS A 136 -10.01 -5.44 15.72
C LYS A 136 -10.90 -6.67 15.60
N PHE A 137 -10.39 -7.77 15.04
CA PHE A 137 -11.17 -8.96 14.70
C PHE A 137 -10.49 -10.22 15.26
N GLU A 138 -10.67 -10.48 16.56
CA GLU A 138 -10.03 -11.61 17.27
C GLU A 138 -10.31 -12.98 16.65
N SER A 139 -11.51 -13.16 16.08
CA SER A 139 -11.93 -14.41 15.44
C SER A 139 -11.53 -14.52 13.96
N CYS A 140 -10.88 -13.50 13.40
CA CYS A 140 -10.45 -13.51 12.00
C CYS A 140 -9.11 -14.24 11.87
N ASP A 141 -9.02 -15.14 10.90
CA ASP A 141 -7.75 -15.74 10.51
C ASP A 141 -6.77 -14.62 10.06
N PRO A 142 -5.62 -14.45 10.73
CA PRO A 142 -4.68 -13.38 10.41
C PRO A 142 -3.88 -13.64 9.13
N LEU A 143 -3.96 -14.85 8.56
CA LEU A 143 -3.18 -15.23 7.39
C LEU A 143 -3.70 -14.58 6.11
N MET A 144 -2.78 -14.26 5.22
CA MET A 144 -3.09 -13.73 3.90
C MET A 144 -3.36 -14.88 2.92
N GLY A 145 -4.24 -14.62 1.97
CA GLY A 145 -4.60 -15.57 0.93
C GLY A 145 -5.25 -14.87 -0.26
N SER A 146 -6.02 -15.62 -1.06
CA SER A 146 -6.68 -15.09 -2.26
C SER A 146 -7.85 -14.15 -1.95
N ALA A 147 -8.37 -14.13 -0.72
CA ALA A 147 -9.38 -13.17 -0.28
C ALA A 147 -8.70 -11.98 0.42
N MET A 148 -8.91 -10.78 -0.12
CA MET A 148 -8.36 -9.53 0.41
C MET A 148 -8.87 -9.25 1.83
N LYS A 149 -7.96 -8.94 2.76
CA LYS A 149 -8.26 -8.54 4.15
C LYS A 149 -7.74 -7.14 4.50
N SER A 150 -6.89 -6.55 3.66
CA SER A 150 -6.38 -5.18 3.87
C SER A 150 -7.50 -4.13 3.82
N VAL A 151 -7.39 -3.13 4.69
CA VAL A 151 -8.35 -2.03 4.83
C VAL A 151 -7.94 -0.78 4.05
N GLY A 152 -6.66 -0.71 3.66
CA GLY A 152 -6.09 0.41 2.93
C GLY A 152 -4.74 0.04 2.30
N GLU A 153 -4.09 1.03 1.72
CA GLU A 153 -2.76 0.89 1.14
C GLU A 153 -2.02 2.22 1.21
N VAL A 154 -0.69 2.15 1.19
CA VAL A 154 0.21 3.29 1.04
C VAL A 154 1.03 3.12 -0.22
N MET A 155 1.51 4.24 -0.76
CA MET A 155 2.37 4.27 -1.92
C MET A 155 3.54 5.21 -1.62
N ALA A 156 4.77 4.73 -1.83
CA ALA A 156 5.97 5.56 -1.77
C ALA A 156 6.73 5.51 -3.09
N ILE A 157 7.59 6.51 -3.28
CA ILE A 157 8.43 6.68 -4.47
C ILE A 157 9.87 6.89 -4.01
N GLY A 158 10.79 6.21 -4.69
CA GLY A 158 12.23 6.34 -4.52
C GLY A 158 12.95 5.96 -5.81
N ARG A 159 14.23 6.33 -5.97
CA ARG A 159 14.98 5.95 -7.18
C ARG A 159 15.57 4.54 -7.12
N THR A 160 15.52 3.92 -5.94
CA THR A 160 15.80 2.50 -5.74
C THR A 160 14.65 1.83 -5.01
N PHE A 161 14.59 0.50 -5.14
CA PHE A 161 13.60 -0.30 -4.41
C PHE A 161 13.76 -0.16 -2.90
N GLU A 162 14.98 -0.17 -2.38
CA GLU A 162 15.27 -0.01 -0.95
C GLU A 162 14.72 1.33 -0.43
N GLU A 163 14.97 2.41 -1.16
CA GLU A 163 14.46 3.73 -0.79
C GLU A 163 12.93 3.77 -0.75
N SER A 164 12.30 3.25 -1.81
CA SER A 164 10.85 3.25 -1.98
C SER A 164 10.16 2.38 -0.91
N LEU A 165 10.68 1.17 -0.68
CA LEU A 165 10.15 0.25 0.32
C LEU A 165 10.26 0.81 1.73
N GLN A 166 11.42 1.33 2.15
CA GLN A 166 11.57 1.85 3.51
C GLN A 166 10.66 3.05 3.77
N LYS A 167 10.44 3.92 2.77
CA LYS A 167 9.44 4.98 2.86
C LYS A 167 8.03 4.41 2.99
N ALA A 168 7.68 3.42 2.18
CA ALA A 168 6.35 2.80 2.21
C ALA A 168 6.08 2.16 3.58
N LEU A 169 7.03 1.39 4.13
CA LEU A 169 6.87 0.74 5.44
C LEU A 169 6.61 1.75 6.57
N ARG A 170 7.30 2.90 6.55
CA ARG A 170 7.03 4.00 7.50
C ARG A 170 5.67 4.67 7.32
N MET A 171 5.12 4.65 6.11
CA MET A 171 3.78 5.18 5.87
C MET A 171 2.69 4.24 6.35
N VAL A 172 2.98 2.93 6.47
CA VAL A 172 2.01 1.94 6.93
C VAL A 172 1.58 2.27 8.34
N ASP A 173 2.49 2.28 9.31
CA ASP A 173 2.24 2.45 10.75
C ASP A 173 3.21 3.47 11.37
N GLU A 174 2.73 4.27 12.32
CA GLU A 174 3.55 5.23 13.08
C GLU A 174 4.66 4.55 13.89
N LYS A 175 4.44 3.30 14.32
CA LYS A 175 5.43 2.49 15.02
C LYS A 175 6.49 1.92 14.08
N ALA A 176 6.20 1.79 12.79
CA ALA A 176 7.13 1.20 11.83
C ALA A 176 8.24 2.20 11.47
N GLY A 177 9.47 1.93 11.91
CA GLY A 177 10.65 2.72 11.56
C GLY A 177 11.15 2.52 10.12
N GLY A 178 10.76 1.41 9.49
CA GLY A 178 11.25 0.95 8.18
C GLY A 178 11.24 -0.58 8.11
N PHE A 179 12.22 -1.15 7.41
CA PHE A 179 12.47 -2.59 7.40
C PHE A 179 13.30 -2.95 8.64
N ASP A 180 12.63 -3.36 9.72
CA ASP A 180 13.25 -3.58 11.03
C ASP A 180 12.47 -4.60 11.88
N GLU A 181 13.17 -5.49 12.60
CA GLU A 181 12.56 -6.52 13.43
C GLU A 181 11.84 -6.00 14.69
N SER A 182 12.05 -4.76 15.14
CA SER A 182 11.43 -4.26 16.39
C SER A 182 9.91 -4.20 16.35
N VAL A 183 9.33 -4.23 15.15
CA VAL A 183 7.87 -4.28 14.92
C VAL A 183 7.34 -5.72 14.98
N CYS A 184 8.23 -6.72 15.00
CA CYS A 184 7.90 -8.14 15.05
C CYS A 184 7.47 -8.53 16.48
N HIS A 185 6.23 -8.22 16.84
CA HIS A 185 5.62 -8.63 18.12
C HIS A 185 5.29 -10.14 18.19
N PHE A 186 5.97 -10.98 17.42
CA PHE A 186 5.75 -12.42 17.39
C PHE A 186 6.03 -13.11 18.73
N PHE A 187 6.85 -12.50 19.60
CA PHE A 187 7.37 -13.13 20.82
C PHE A 187 6.67 -12.67 22.08
N SER A 188 5.74 -11.72 22.00
CA SER A 188 4.95 -11.29 23.15
C SER A 188 3.74 -12.21 23.35
N THR A 189 4.02 -13.45 23.74
CA THR A 189 3.22 -14.18 24.72
C THR A 189 4.22 -14.73 25.72
N ASP A 190 4.13 -14.22 26.94
CA ASP A 190 4.99 -14.40 28.11
C ASP A 190 6.19 -13.44 28.17
N GLU A 191 6.16 -12.55 29.17
CA GLU A 191 7.34 -11.84 29.64
C GLU A 191 8.43 -12.88 29.98
N ASP A 192 9.70 -12.52 29.76
CA ASP A 192 10.89 -13.37 29.90
C ASP A 192 11.33 -14.15 28.64
N CYS A 193 11.63 -13.47 27.53
CA CYS A 193 12.68 -13.89 26.58
C CYS A 193 12.99 -12.78 25.55
N ALA A 194 13.63 -11.69 25.98
CA ALA A 194 14.37 -10.85 25.05
C ALA A 194 15.66 -11.59 24.65
N PRO A 195 16.01 -11.70 23.36
CA PRO A 195 17.27 -12.32 22.96
C PRO A 195 18.43 -11.44 23.43
N SER A 196 19.22 -11.95 24.36
CA SER A 196 20.52 -11.36 24.70
C SER A 196 21.48 -11.58 23.53
N LEU A 197 22.05 -10.48 23.03
CA LEU A 197 23.13 -10.49 22.05
C LEU A 197 24.39 -11.12 22.68
N PRO A 198 25.12 -12.02 22.00
CA PRO A 198 26.42 -12.46 22.49
C PRO A 198 27.45 -11.35 22.30
N GLY A 199 27.68 -10.58 23.36
CA GLY A 199 28.81 -9.67 23.52
C GLY A 199 30.04 -10.43 24.02
N SER A 200 31.18 -10.10 23.41
CA SER A 200 32.53 -10.51 23.75
C SER A 200 32.84 -10.45 25.25
N ASP A 201 33.33 -11.55 25.82
CA ASP A 201 34.37 -11.53 26.86
C ASP A 201 34.98 -12.92 27.02
N PHE A 202 36.17 -13.09 26.43
CA PHE A 202 37.05 -14.23 26.71
C PHE A 202 37.95 -13.82 27.88
N LYS A 203 37.66 -14.32 29.09
CA LYS A 203 38.62 -14.31 30.20
C LYS A 203 38.79 -15.72 30.74
N THR A 204 39.99 -16.22 30.52
CA THR A 204 40.57 -17.42 31.11
C THR A 204 40.78 -17.24 32.62
N SER A 205 40.28 -18.18 33.44
CA SER A 205 40.98 -18.60 34.66
C SER A 205 40.48 -19.95 35.16
N SER A 206 41.41 -20.67 35.75
CA SER A 206 41.49 -22.09 36.05
C SER A 206 40.70 -22.61 37.27
N SER A 207 40.56 -23.94 37.28
CA SER A 207 40.53 -24.90 38.40
C SER A 207 39.22 -25.14 39.17
N GLY A 208 38.75 -26.40 39.11
CA GLY A 208 37.77 -26.99 40.03
C GLY A 208 36.88 -28.06 39.41
N GLU A 209 37.36 -29.30 39.28
CA GLU A 209 36.50 -30.47 39.02
C GLU A 209 35.68 -30.84 40.27
N CYS A 210 34.37 -31.11 40.14
CA CYS A 210 33.78 -32.45 40.35
C CYS A 210 32.23 -32.43 40.34
N MET A 211 31.65 -33.05 39.30
CA MET A 211 30.47 -33.95 39.23
C MET A 211 29.26 -33.79 40.19
N ARG A 212 28.08 -33.44 39.64
CA ARG A 212 26.87 -34.30 39.45
C ARG A 212 25.61 -33.46 39.23
N GLY A 213 24.82 -33.83 38.22
CA GLY A 213 23.41 -33.44 38.07
C GLY A 213 23.13 -32.52 36.89
N GLY A 214 22.89 -33.12 35.72
CA GLY A 214 22.56 -32.39 34.49
C GLY A 214 21.27 -31.59 34.61
N CYS A 215 21.39 -30.29 34.36
CA CYS A 215 20.29 -29.37 34.12
C CYS A 215 20.52 -28.78 32.72
N GLY A 216 20.00 -29.46 31.70
CA GLY A 216 19.94 -28.95 30.33
C GLY A 216 18.93 -27.81 30.27
N ARG A 217 19.42 -26.57 30.25
CA ARG A 217 18.62 -25.37 30.00
C ARG A 217 19.48 -24.45 29.14
N THR A 218 19.21 -24.41 27.83
CA THR A 218 19.37 -23.23 26.94
C THR A 218 19.04 -23.47 25.45
N ASP A 219 18.88 -24.71 24.96
CA ASP A 219 18.59 -24.94 23.52
C ASP A 219 17.11 -24.86 23.11
N SER A 220 16.16 -25.21 23.99
CA SER A 220 14.75 -25.37 23.60
C SER A 220 14.03 -24.06 23.23
N GLY A 221 14.48 -22.92 23.76
CA GLY A 221 13.89 -21.60 23.50
C GLY A 221 14.26 -21.07 22.12
N ALA A 222 15.53 -21.13 21.75
CA ALA A 222 16.03 -20.66 20.46
C ALA A 222 15.50 -21.52 19.30
N GLU A 223 15.43 -22.85 19.50
CA GLU A 223 14.84 -23.77 18.52
C GLU A 223 13.35 -23.51 18.30
N ARG A 224 12.58 -23.34 19.40
CA ARG A 224 11.17 -22.94 19.32
C ARG A 224 11.05 -21.61 18.57
N GLN A 225 12.00 -20.70 18.80
CA GLN A 225 11.94 -19.38 18.22
C GLN A 225 12.15 -19.38 16.70
N ALA A 226 13.13 -20.15 16.24
CA ALA A 226 13.39 -20.39 14.83
C ALA A 226 12.21 -21.09 14.15
N ALA A 227 11.55 -22.03 14.83
CA ALA A 227 10.38 -22.73 14.30
C ALA A 227 9.18 -21.80 14.07
N LEU A 228 8.92 -20.86 15.00
CA LEU A 228 7.85 -19.86 14.85
C LEU A 228 8.14 -18.90 13.69
N LEU A 229 9.39 -18.44 13.56
CA LEU A 229 9.82 -17.60 12.46
C LEU A 229 9.67 -18.32 11.11
N GLU A 230 10.06 -19.59 11.05
CA GLU A 230 9.89 -20.41 9.85
C GLU A 230 8.42 -20.55 9.47
N ALA A 231 7.53 -20.79 10.45
CA ALA A 231 6.10 -20.89 10.22
C ALA A 231 5.54 -19.60 9.62
N GLU A 232 5.95 -18.44 10.13
CA GLU A 232 5.54 -17.12 9.64
C GLU A 232 6.06 -16.82 8.22
N LEU A 233 7.29 -17.24 7.92
CA LEU A 233 7.86 -17.09 6.59
C LEU A 233 7.14 -17.98 5.57
N ARG A 234 6.77 -19.21 5.93
CA ARG A 234 6.05 -20.14 5.05
C ARG A 234 4.57 -19.77 4.87
N ARG A 235 3.91 -19.30 5.93
CA ARG A 235 2.48 -18.96 5.92
C ARG A 235 2.30 -17.44 5.98
N PRO A 236 2.00 -16.79 4.84
CA PRO A 236 2.04 -15.34 4.79
C PRO A 236 1.03 -14.70 5.74
N SER A 237 1.48 -13.75 6.55
CA SER A 237 0.65 -12.85 7.33
C SER A 237 1.06 -11.38 7.07
N PRO A 238 0.29 -10.37 7.52
CA PRO A 238 0.69 -8.97 7.45
C PRO A 238 2.10 -8.72 8.00
N ASN A 239 2.54 -9.52 8.98
CA ASN A 239 3.81 -9.33 9.66
C ASN A 239 5.03 -9.91 8.90
N ARG A 240 4.80 -10.65 7.80
CA ARG A 240 5.83 -11.42 7.10
C ARG A 240 7.03 -10.58 6.63
N ILE A 241 6.81 -9.30 6.29
CA ILE A 241 7.90 -8.41 5.88
C ILE A 241 8.87 -8.11 7.04
N TRP A 242 8.39 -7.98 8.27
CA TRP A 242 9.25 -7.79 9.45
C TRP A 242 9.82 -9.11 9.95
N ALA A 243 9.13 -10.24 9.73
CA ALA A 243 9.71 -11.57 9.93
C ALA A 243 10.93 -11.80 9.01
N LEU A 244 10.90 -11.32 7.76
CA LEU A 244 12.09 -11.33 6.88
C LEU A 244 13.25 -10.53 7.48
N ALA A 245 12.99 -9.35 8.05
CA ALA A 245 14.03 -8.54 8.69
C ALA A 245 14.72 -9.31 9.84
N LEU A 246 13.91 -9.93 10.71
CA LEU A 246 14.43 -10.79 11.78
C LEU A 246 15.25 -11.96 11.22
N ALA A 247 14.78 -12.63 10.16
CA ALA A 247 15.49 -13.77 9.59
C ALA A 247 16.87 -13.38 9.02
N PHE A 248 16.97 -12.23 8.35
CA PHE A 248 18.27 -11.70 7.91
C PHE A 248 19.19 -11.33 9.07
N GLN A 249 18.65 -10.79 10.17
CA GLN A 249 19.42 -10.50 11.36
C GLN A 249 19.98 -11.78 12.02
N LEU A 250 19.20 -12.87 11.99
CA LEU A 250 19.63 -14.21 12.43
C LEU A 250 20.57 -14.90 11.41
N GLY A 251 20.96 -14.23 10.33
CA GLY A 251 21.94 -14.72 9.36
C GLY A 251 21.38 -15.68 8.31
N TRP A 252 20.06 -15.72 8.09
CA TRP A 252 19.47 -16.56 7.05
C TRP A 252 19.84 -16.04 5.66
N THR A 253 20.18 -16.96 4.76
CA THR A 253 20.59 -16.62 3.39
C THR A 253 19.38 -16.29 2.50
N VAL A 254 19.63 -15.54 1.43
CA VAL A 254 18.62 -15.25 0.39
C VAL A 254 18.04 -16.54 -0.18
N ASP A 255 18.85 -17.58 -0.41
CA ASP A 255 18.38 -18.86 -0.93
C ASP A 255 17.45 -19.59 0.05
N ALA A 256 17.80 -19.63 1.34
CA ALA A 256 16.97 -20.24 2.37
C ALA A 256 15.63 -19.51 2.52
N LEU A 257 15.64 -18.18 2.43
CA LEU A 257 14.42 -17.37 2.47
C LEU A 257 13.58 -17.54 1.20
N HIS A 258 14.20 -17.60 0.03
CA HIS A 258 13.51 -17.88 -1.23
C HIS A 258 12.82 -19.24 -1.19
N GLU A 259 13.50 -20.27 -0.69
CA GLU A 259 12.94 -21.63 -0.60
C GLU A 259 11.66 -21.65 0.25
N LYS A 260 11.67 -20.95 1.40
CA LYS A 260 10.56 -20.91 2.34
C LYS A 260 9.43 -19.98 1.90
N THR A 261 9.77 -18.86 1.27
CA THR A 261 8.79 -17.80 0.98
C THR A 261 8.29 -17.76 -0.45
N LYS A 262 9.09 -18.27 -1.40
CA LYS A 262 8.97 -18.11 -2.86
C LYS A 262 8.98 -16.66 -3.35
N ILE A 263 9.45 -15.72 -2.51
CA ILE A 263 9.71 -14.33 -2.92
C ILE A 263 10.94 -14.33 -3.82
N ASP A 264 10.88 -13.61 -4.93
CA ASP A 264 11.99 -13.54 -5.89
C ASP A 264 13.31 -13.13 -5.20
N LYS A 265 14.41 -13.79 -5.58
CA LYS A 265 15.72 -13.57 -4.98
C LYS A 265 16.20 -12.14 -5.15
N TRP A 266 15.85 -11.46 -6.23
CA TRP A 266 16.18 -10.06 -6.43
C TRP A 266 15.67 -9.20 -5.28
N PHE A 267 14.40 -9.34 -4.90
CA PHE A 267 13.81 -8.59 -3.79
C PHE A 267 14.49 -8.93 -2.46
N LEU A 268 14.73 -10.23 -2.20
CA LEU A 268 15.40 -10.69 -0.99
C LEU A 268 16.83 -10.15 -0.89
N SER A 269 17.58 -10.11 -1.98
CA SER A 269 18.92 -9.50 -2.03
C SER A 269 18.87 -8.00 -1.72
N LYS A 270 17.83 -7.27 -2.16
CA LYS A 270 17.66 -5.86 -1.80
C LYS A 270 17.34 -5.67 -0.31
N LEU A 271 16.57 -6.58 0.29
CA LEU A 271 16.34 -6.58 1.74
C LEU A 271 17.61 -6.91 2.51
N GLN A 272 18.43 -7.82 2.00
CA GLN A 272 19.74 -8.14 2.56
C GLN A 272 20.64 -6.90 2.58
N ASN A 273 20.69 -6.11 1.50
CA ASN A 273 21.45 -4.84 1.48
C ASN A 273 21.04 -3.90 2.63
N ILE A 274 19.75 -3.78 2.91
CA ILE A 274 19.25 -2.96 4.03
C ILE A 274 19.75 -3.55 5.36
N ASN A 275 19.64 -4.86 5.55
CA ASN A 275 20.13 -5.51 6.77
C ASN A 275 21.65 -5.35 6.96
N ASP A 276 22.43 -5.44 5.88
CA ASP A 276 23.89 -5.32 5.94
C ASP A 276 24.32 -3.89 6.34
N ILE A 277 23.65 -2.86 5.80
CA ILE A 277 23.87 -1.47 6.23
C ILE A 277 23.50 -1.30 7.70
N LYS A 278 22.38 -1.89 8.15
CA LYS A 278 22.00 -1.89 9.56
C LYS A 278 23.09 -2.50 10.44
N ARG A 279 23.64 -3.65 10.07
CA ARG A 279 24.73 -4.31 10.82
C ARG A 279 25.99 -3.43 10.88
N GLN A 280 26.33 -2.74 9.81
CA GLN A 280 27.44 -1.78 9.82
C GLN A 280 27.18 -0.61 10.78
N LEU A 281 25.95 -0.06 10.78
CA LEU A 281 25.59 1.04 11.69
C LEU A 281 25.74 0.68 13.17
N THR A 282 25.49 -0.57 13.55
CA THR A 282 25.67 -1.03 14.95
C THR A 282 27.10 -0.97 15.47
N GLN A 283 28.08 -0.77 14.59
CA GLN A 283 29.50 -0.68 14.93
C GLN A 283 30.03 0.76 14.93
N LEU A 284 29.18 1.75 14.60
CA LEU A 284 29.57 3.13 14.41
C LEU A 284 28.85 4.04 15.41
N THR A 285 29.49 5.15 15.77
CA THR A 285 28.87 6.24 16.52
C THR A 285 28.41 7.36 15.59
N LEU A 286 27.65 8.33 16.11
CA LEU A 286 27.17 9.44 15.29
C LEU A 286 28.30 10.31 14.72
N ASP A 287 29.40 10.44 15.45
CA ASP A 287 30.52 11.28 15.05
C ASP A 287 31.38 10.63 13.94
N ASP A 288 31.36 9.31 13.86
CA ASP A 288 32.04 8.53 12.81
C ASP A 288 31.41 8.73 11.43
N LEU A 289 30.13 9.10 11.37
CA LEU A 289 29.40 9.24 10.11
C LEU A 289 29.81 10.52 9.36
N THR A 290 30.46 10.33 8.20
CA THR A 290 30.79 11.42 7.29
C THR A 290 29.60 11.85 6.43
N ARG A 291 29.74 12.96 5.70
CA ARG A 291 28.75 13.40 4.69
C ARG A 291 28.45 12.29 3.67
N ALA A 292 29.48 11.56 3.22
CA ALA A 292 29.33 10.50 2.23
C ALA A 292 28.54 9.31 2.80
N ASP A 293 28.83 8.90 4.04
CA ASP A 293 28.11 7.83 4.73
C ASP A 293 26.64 8.17 4.89
N PHE A 294 26.34 9.39 5.33
CA PHE A 294 24.96 9.88 5.41
C PHE A 294 24.27 9.80 4.04
N PHE A 295 24.89 10.27 2.95
CA PHE A 295 24.27 10.11 1.63
C PHE A 295 24.04 8.65 1.28
N TYR A 296 25.02 7.78 1.49
CA TYR A 296 24.90 6.34 1.22
C TYR A 296 23.71 5.74 1.98
N ILE A 297 23.67 5.89 3.31
CA ILE A 297 22.61 5.38 4.17
C ILE A 297 21.22 5.94 3.77
N LYS A 298 21.14 7.25 3.51
CA LYS A 298 19.88 7.91 3.16
C LYS A 298 19.37 7.51 1.76
N LYS A 299 20.26 7.19 0.81
CA LYS A 299 19.91 6.66 -0.52
C LYS A 299 19.26 5.27 -0.45
N TYR A 300 19.55 4.48 0.59
CA TYR A 300 18.86 3.22 0.88
C TYR A 300 17.55 3.40 1.66
N GLY A 301 17.13 4.64 1.92
CA GLY A 301 15.82 4.95 2.50
C GLY A 301 15.76 4.96 4.03
N PHE A 302 16.89 4.84 4.73
CA PHE A 302 16.92 4.86 6.20
C PHE A 302 16.41 6.20 6.75
N SER A 303 15.55 6.14 7.76
CA SER A 303 15.09 7.32 8.48
C SER A 303 16.12 7.79 9.51
N ASP A 304 16.04 9.06 9.92
CA ASP A 304 16.89 9.58 10.99
C ASP A 304 16.63 8.81 12.31
N ARG A 305 15.39 8.34 12.51
CA ARG A 305 14.98 7.46 13.63
C ARG A 305 15.69 6.11 13.60
N GLN A 306 15.74 5.44 12.44
CA GLN A 306 16.45 4.16 12.31
C GLN A 306 17.94 4.31 12.58
N ILE A 307 18.57 5.35 12.02
CA ILE A 307 19.99 5.62 12.24
C ILE A 307 20.26 5.83 13.73
N ALA A 308 19.45 6.65 14.41
CA ALA A 308 19.58 6.87 15.85
C ALA A 308 19.44 5.59 16.68
N GLN A 309 18.53 4.70 16.26
CA GLN A 309 18.28 3.43 16.93
C GLN A 309 19.43 2.42 16.75
N TYR A 310 20.09 2.42 15.60
CA TYR A 310 21.11 1.42 15.28
C TYR A 310 22.52 1.82 15.68
N LEU A 311 22.84 3.10 15.72
CA LEU A 311 24.18 3.55 16.10
C LEU A 311 24.55 3.06 17.50
N MET A 312 25.83 2.79 17.67
CA MET A 312 26.41 2.33 18.92
C MET A 312 26.27 3.46 19.96
N ASN A 313 25.50 3.22 21.02
CA ASN A 313 25.36 4.18 22.12
C ASN A 313 26.54 4.01 23.09
N SER A 314 27.13 5.14 23.51
CA SER A 314 28.11 5.10 24.59
C SER A 314 27.40 4.81 25.92
N PRO A 315 27.87 3.87 26.75
CA PRO A 315 27.16 3.43 27.96
C PRO A 315 26.95 4.54 29.01
N SER A 316 27.63 5.68 28.88
CA SER A 316 27.51 6.85 29.75
C SER A 316 26.72 8.02 29.14
N ALA A 317 26.27 7.91 27.89
CA ALA A 317 25.56 8.98 27.19
C ALA A 317 24.04 8.71 27.14
N ALA A 318 23.26 9.79 27.10
CA ALA A 318 21.83 9.69 26.82
C ALA A 318 21.60 9.01 25.46
N ALA A 319 20.53 8.21 25.35
CA ALA A 319 20.19 7.52 24.11
C ALA A 319 20.05 8.51 22.95
N LEU A 320 20.70 8.20 21.82
CA LEU A 320 20.65 9.05 20.63
C LEU A 320 19.21 9.21 20.13
N SER A 321 18.79 10.46 19.92
CA SER A 321 17.46 10.76 19.37
C SER A 321 17.53 10.95 17.85
N GLN A 322 16.38 10.80 17.17
CA GLN A 322 16.26 11.14 15.75
C GLN A 322 16.61 12.61 15.44
N PHE A 323 16.49 13.50 16.43
CA PHE A 323 16.78 14.93 16.27
C PHE A 323 18.27 15.20 16.25
N ASP A 324 19.07 14.42 16.98
CA ASP A 324 20.53 14.52 16.98
C ASP A 324 21.10 14.11 15.62
N VAL A 325 20.64 12.97 15.10
CA VAL A 325 20.96 12.51 13.75
C VAL A 325 20.53 13.54 12.70
N ARG A 326 19.31 14.08 12.82
CA ARG A 326 18.82 15.13 11.92
C ARG A 326 19.72 16.37 11.97
N ARG A 327 20.11 16.83 13.16
CA ARG A 327 20.97 18.00 13.34
C ARG A 327 22.32 17.78 12.69
N ARG A 328 22.96 16.63 12.93
CA ARG A 328 24.23 16.25 12.30
C ARG A 328 24.12 16.18 10.77
N ARG A 329 23.08 15.50 10.26
CA ARG A 329 22.81 15.37 8.83
C ARG A 329 22.65 16.73 8.14
N LEU A 330 21.89 17.64 8.75
CA LEU A 330 21.67 18.99 8.22
C LEU A 330 22.93 19.86 8.32
N HIS A 331 23.71 19.73 9.40
CA HIS A 331 25.00 20.42 9.56
C HIS A 331 26.00 20.01 8.47
N LEU A 332 26.01 18.73 8.08
CA LEU A 332 26.83 18.22 6.96
C LEU A 332 26.26 18.57 5.57
N GLY A 333 25.13 19.29 5.50
CA GLY A 333 24.48 19.70 4.25
C GLY A 333 23.81 18.55 3.49
N VAL A 334 23.46 17.46 4.16
CA VAL A 334 22.81 16.30 3.52
C VAL A 334 21.29 16.48 3.53
N ARG A 335 20.72 16.77 2.37
CA ARG A 335 19.28 17.01 2.15
C ARG A 335 18.79 16.18 0.97
N PRO A 336 17.51 15.77 0.94
CA PRO A 336 16.93 15.19 -0.25
C PRO A 336 16.70 16.27 -1.31
N SER A 337 16.69 15.85 -2.57
CA SER A 337 16.26 16.66 -3.71
C SER A 337 14.77 16.44 -4.00
N VAL A 338 14.14 17.44 -4.58
CA VAL A 338 12.76 17.43 -5.10
C VAL A 338 12.76 16.98 -6.55
N LYS A 339 12.00 15.93 -6.88
CA LYS A 339 11.88 15.39 -8.23
C LYS A 339 10.44 15.35 -8.71
N GLN A 340 10.24 15.55 -10.02
CA GLN A 340 8.94 15.57 -10.68
C GLN A 340 8.53 14.19 -11.19
N ILE A 341 7.22 13.97 -11.27
CA ILE A 341 6.59 12.86 -11.98
C ILE A 341 6.08 13.41 -13.30
N ASP A 342 6.74 13.01 -14.39
CA ASP A 342 6.58 13.60 -15.72
C ASP A 342 5.94 12.68 -16.76
N THR A 343 5.67 11.42 -16.41
CA THR A 343 5.19 10.31 -17.28
C THR A 343 6.19 9.77 -18.31
N LEU A 344 7.33 10.43 -18.55
CA LEU A 344 8.22 10.16 -19.69
C LEU A 344 9.72 10.14 -19.31
N ALA A 345 10.07 10.00 -18.03
CA ALA A 345 11.45 9.86 -17.56
C ALA A 345 12.38 10.98 -18.08
N ALA A 346 11.93 12.22 -17.94
CA ALA A 346 12.59 13.44 -18.39
C ALA A 346 12.83 13.59 -19.90
N GLU A 347 12.19 12.77 -20.75
CA GLU A 347 12.22 12.97 -22.22
C GLU A 347 11.55 14.30 -22.62
N PHE A 348 10.47 14.65 -21.93
CA PHE A 348 9.74 15.91 -22.09
C PHE A 348 9.57 16.63 -20.75
N PRO A 349 9.59 17.97 -20.73
CA PRO A 349 9.40 18.73 -19.50
C PRO A 349 7.97 18.57 -18.97
N ALA A 350 7.83 18.42 -17.65
CA ALA A 350 6.53 18.40 -16.99
C ALA A 350 6.06 19.82 -16.65
N HIS A 351 4.83 20.16 -17.01
CA HIS A 351 4.16 21.40 -16.59
C HIS A 351 3.42 21.26 -15.26
N THR A 352 3.48 20.10 -14.62
CA THR A 352 2.78 19.82 -13.35
C THR A 352 3.77 19.59 -12.21
N ASN A 353 3.44 20.10 -11.03
CA ASN A 353 4.24 19.91 -9.82
C ASN A 353 3.74 18.71 -9.02
N TYR A 354 3.78 17.53 -9.63
CA TYR A 354 3.58 16.27 -8.91
C TYR A 354 4.95 15.75 -8.48
N LEU A 355 5.24 15.85 -7.17
CA LEU A 355 6.61 15.80 -6.66
C LEU A 355 6.84 14.65 -5.68
N TYR A 356 8.08 14.17 -5.61
CA TYR A 356 8.59 13.30 -4.55
C TYR A 356 9.98 13.74 -4.11
N LEU A 357 10.40 13.30 -2.92
CA LEU A 357 11.73 13.58 -2.39
C LEU A 357 12.64 12.36 -2.56
N THR A 358 13.90 12.55 -2.91
CA THR A 358 14.90 11.47 -2.97
C THR A 358 16.31 11.97 -2.61
N TYR A 359 17.13 11.10 -2.02
CA TYR A 359 18.57 11.37 -1.82
C TYR A 359 19.43 11.00 -3.04
N GLN A 360 18.80 10.52 -4.13
CA GLN A 360 19.45 10.17 -5.40
C GLN A 360 19.22 11.24 -6.48
N GLY A 361 19.10 12.50 -6.07
CA GLY A 361 19.13 13.66 -6.94
C GLY A 361 20.44 14.43 -6.81
N ILE A 362 20.81 15.15 -7.87
CA ILE A 362 21.91 16.12 -7.84
C ILE A 362 21.36 17.50 -7.46
N ASP A 363 20.20 17.85 -8.03
CA ASP A 363 19.51 19.12 -7.96
C ASP A 363 17.98 18.92 -7.86
N ASP A 364 17.25 19.99 -7.56
CA ASP A 364 15.79 20.01 -7.50
C ASP A 364 15.20 20.30 -8.90
N ASP A 365 14.20 19.53 -9.33
CA ASP A 365 13.55 19.76 -10.64
C ASP A 365 12.70 21.04 -10.66
N VAL A 366 12.30 21.53 -9.48
CA VAL A 366 11.46 22.71 -9.33
C VAL A 366 12.01 23.66 -8.27
N SER A 367 11.96 24.95 -8.57
CA SER A 367 12.21 25.98 -7.58
C SER A 367 10.96 26.23 -6.72
N PRO A 368 11.10 26.57 -5.44
CA PRO A 368 9.98 27.02 -4.62
C PRO A 368 9.27 28.21 -5.29
N LEU A 369 7.94 28.18 -5.33
CA LEU A 369 7.16 29.34 -5.75
C LEU A 369 7.49 30.50 -4.81
N ALA A 370 7.74 31.69 -5.37
CA ALA A 370 8.04 32.90 -4.60
C ALA A 370 7.03 33.10 -3.45
N ALA A 371 7.49 33.75 -2.36
CA ALA A 371 6.88 33.89 -1.02
C ALA A 371 5.47 34.52 -0.98
N THR A 372 4.56 33.97 -1.74
CA THR A 372 3.12 34.09 -1.55
C THR A 372 2.75 33.16 -0.38
N PRO A 373 1.84 33.57 0.51
CA PRO A 373 1.43 32.73 1.63
C PRO A 373 0.78 31.45 1.08
N SER A 374 1.56 30.37 1.01
CA SER A 374 1.09 29.06 0.61
C SER A 374 0.45 28.37 1.81
N VAL A 375 -0.80 27.95 1.68
CA VAL A 375 -1.46 27.11 2.68
C VAL A 375 -1.01 25.66 2.46
N SER A 376 -0.23 25.12 3.40
CA SER A 376 0.12 23.70 3.41
C SER A 376 -0.99 22.90 4.10
N ALA A 377 -1.60 21.96 3.38
CA ALA A 377 -2.56 21.01 3.95
C ALA A 377 -1.87 19.67 4.21
N VAL A 378 -1.91 19.19 5.46
CA VAL A 378 -1.45 17.84 5.81
C VAL A 378 -2.65 16.91 5.79
N PHE A 379 -2.61 15.89 4.93
CA PHE A 379 -3.66 14.88 4.82
C PHE A 379 -3.26 13.62 5.60
N ALA A 380 -4.23 12.95 6.21
CA ALA A 380 -4.00 11.63 6.82
C ALA A 380 -3.55 10.62 5.74
N GLY A 381 -2.56 9.78 6.07
CA GLY A 381 -2.03 8.72 5.22
C GLY A 381 -3.04 7.59 4.96
N ALA A 382 -2.62 6.32 5.03
CA ALA A 382 -3.53 5.19 4.80
C ALA A 382 -4.83 5.32 5.61
N ARG A 383 -5.95 4.96 4.97
CA ARG A 383 -7.29 5.11 5.54
C ARG A 383 -7.45 4.14 6.72
N ALA A 384 -7.34 4.66 7.94
CA ALA A 384 -7.79 4.02 9.17
C ALA A 384 -8.76 4.98 9.88
N GLU A 385 -9.87 4.45 10.40
CA GLU A 385 -10.74 5.23 11.30
C GLU A 385 -10.05 5.36 12.67
N LYS A 386 -9.84 6.61 13.12
CA LYS A 386 -9.28 6.95 14.44
C LYS A 386 -10.08 6.25 15.54
N ARG A 387 -9.38 5.60 16.48
CA ARG A 387 -9.93 5.38 17.83
C ARG A 387 -9.92 6.73 18.57
N GLU A 388 -11.01 7.05 19.25
CA GLU A 388 -10.98 7.91 20.42
C GLU A 388 -10.38 7.05 21.54
N GLU A 389 -9.11 7.25 21.86
CA GLU A 389 -8.50 6.68 23.07
C GLU A 389 -8.54 7.78 24.15
N GLU A 390 -9.48 7.64 25.08
CA GLU A 390 -9.38 8.23 26.42
C GLU A 390 -8.25 7.53 27.17
N ASN A 391 -7.49 8.31 27.94
CA ASN A 391 -6.36 7.95 28.81
C ASN A 391 -4.96 7.90 28.17
N ALA A 392 -4.29 9.05 28.23
CA ALA A 392 -2.85 9.11 28.47
C ALA A 392 -2.55 10.32 29.38
N GLU A 393 -2.49 10.06 30.68
CA GLU A 393 -1.84 10.95 31.64
C GLU A 393 -0.31 10.83 31.49
N THR A 394 0.33 12.01 31.44
CA THR A 394 1.72 12.33 31.82
C THR A 394 2.89 11.77 31.00
N CYS A 395 3.40 12.60 30.09
CA CYS A 395 4.76 13.15 30.13
C CYS A 395 4.67 14.61 29.65
N ARG A 396 4.98 15.56 30.53
CA ARG A 396 4.85 17.01 30.31
C ARG A 396 6.24 17.58 30.02
N ASP A 397 6.42 18.17 28.84
CA ASP A 397 7.48 19.14 28.56
C ASP A 397 6.81 20.41 27.99
N ASP A 398 7.07 21.53 28.66
CA ASP A 398 6.21 22.73 28.69
C ASP A 398 6.35 23.72 27.50
N GLU A 399 7.09 23.38 26.44
CA GLU A 399 7.28 24.33 25.32
C GLU A 399 6.24 24.23 24.20
N ASP A 400 5.63 23.06 23.98
CA ASP A 400 4.64 22.86 22.90
C ASP A 400 3.18 23.17 23.31
N GLU A 401 2.86 23.17 24.61
CA GLU A 401 1.48 23.41 25.10
C GLU A 401 1.06 24.89 24.96
N SER A 402 2.01 25.83 24.94
CA SER A 402 1.77 27.27 24.75
C SER A 402 1.16 27.58 23.37
N LEU A 403 1.55 26.83 22.34
CA LEU A 403 1.06 27.01 20.97
C LEU A 403 -0.32 26.39 20.77
N LEU A 404 -0.56 25.19 21.34
CA LEU A 404 -1.83 24.49 21.21
C LEU A 404 -2.95 25.07 22.09
N ARG A 405 -2.65 25.54 23.31
CA ARG A 405 -3.66 26.17 24.19
C ARG A 405 -4.10 27.56 23.71
N ARG A 406 -3.25 28.29 22.98
CA ARG A 406 -3.64 29.58 22.37
C ARG A 406 -4.59 29.41 21.18
N LEU A 407 -4.63 28.22 20.56
CA LEU A 407 -5.48 27.92 19.40
C LEU A 407 -6.87 27.38 19.76
N SER A 408 -7.10 26.92 20.99
CA SER A 408 -8.39 26.29 21.39
C SER A 408 -9.41 27.24 22.05
N LYS A 409 -9.04 28.47 22.41
CA LYS A 409 -9.92 29.41 23.16
C LYS A 409 -10.47 30.61 22.36
N SER A 410 -10.46 30.57 21.04
CA SER A 410 -10.99 31.65 20.20
C SER A 410 -12.08 31.17 19.23
N SER A 411 -13.21 30.72 19.77
CA SER A 411 -14.46 30.56 19.01
C SER A 411 -15.56 31.39 19.63
N SER A 412 -15.39 32.70 19.64
CA SER A 412 -16.43 33.74 19.70
C SER A 412 -15.80 35.13 19.65
N ALA A 413 -15.62 35.72 18.46
CA ALA A 413 -15.43 37.16 18.35
C ALA A 413 -15.83 37.66 16.95
N ARG A 414 -16.76 38.62 16.94
CA ARG A 414 -17.25 39.37 15.78
C ARG A 414 -16.10 40.09 15.07
N LEU A 415 -16.21 40.22 13.74
CA LEU A 415 -15.40 41.15 12.96
C LEU A 415 -15.53 42.57 13.53
N ARG A 416 -14.39 43.15 13.92
CA ARG A 416 -14.18 44.60 13.93
C ARG A 416 -12.89 44.88 13.17
N THR A 417 -13.00 45.79 12.21
CA THR A 417 -11.89 46.38 11.46
C THR A 417 -11.09 47.30 12.37
N GLY A 418 -9.77 47.13 12.39
CA GLY A 418 -8.82 48.02 13.06
C GLY A 418 -7.44 47.83 12.44
N GLU A 419 -6.89 48.92 11.92
CA GLU A 419 -5.56 49.05 11.31
C GLU A 419 -4.43 48.76 12.32
N GLY A 420 -3.33 48.16 11.85
CA GLY A 420 -2.11 48.00 12.65
C GLY A 420 -1.20 46.87 12.15
N ASP A 421 -0.03 47.27 11.62
CA ASP A 421 1.05 46.43 11.07
C ASP A 421 1.59 45.34 12.02
N ALA A 422 1.70 44.09 11.52
CA ALA A 422 2.68 43.09 11.95
C ALA A 422 2.79 41.94 10.92
N PRO A 423 4.00 41.46 10.56
CA PRO A 423 4.17 40.49 9.48
C PRO A 423 3.93 39.04 9.93
N GLY A 424 3.26 38.27 9.07
CA GLY A 424 3.48 36.83 8.91
C GLY A 424 2.93 35.89 9.99
N LYS A 425 1.61 35.81 10.16
CA LYS A 425 0.98 34.64 10.80
C LYS A 425 0.53 33.64 9.72
N GLN A 426 1.17 32.46 9.68
CA GLN A 426 0.68 31.31 8.92
C GLN A 426 -0.66 30.85 9.52
N CYS A 427 -1.72 30.91 8.72
CA CYS A 427 -3.03 30.37 9.10
C CYS A 427 -3.09 28.88 8.75
N PHE A 428 -3.13 28.01 9.76
CA PHE A 428 -3.42 26.60 9.59
C PHE A 428 -4.93 26.38 9.63
N VAL A 429 -5.51 25.95 8.51
CA VAL A 429 -6.93 25.54 8.47
C VAL A 429 -7.01 24.03 8.70
N VAL A 430 -7.37 23.63 9.92
CA VAL A 430 -7.73 22.25 10.22
C VAL A 430 -9.20 22.04 9.82
N LEU A 431 -9.44 21.47 8.65
CA LEU A 431 -10.81 21.09 8.24
C LEU A 431 -11.26 19.83 8.99
N GLY A 432 -11.89 20.03 10.15
CA GLY A 432 -12.59 18.99 10.89
C GLY A 432 -13.86 18.50 10.16
N ARG A 433 -14.09 17.19 10.21
CA ARG A 433 -15.23 16.49 9.58
C ARG A 433 -16.57 16.89 10.22
N ARG A 434 -17.28 17.90 9.70
CA ARG A 434 -18.72 18.10 9.96
C ARG A 434 -19.64 17.85 8.76
N ARG A 435 -19.12 17.69 7.54
CA ARG A 435 -19.97 17.58 6.33
C ARG A 435 -20.57 16.20 6.03
N ARG A 436 -20.13 15.11 6.70
CA ARG A 436 -20.52 13.73 6.32
C ARG A 436 -21.90 13.30 6.81
N GLN A 437 -22.40 13.85 7.92
CA GLN A 437 -23.74 13.52 8.43
C GLN A 437 -24.87 14.18 7.61
N GLU A 438 -24.62 15.37 7.08
CA GLU A 438 -25.59 16.09 6.24
C GLU A 438 -25.81 15.38 4.91
N THR A 439 -24.73 14.91 4.26
CA THR A 439 -24.80 14.19 2.99
C THR A 439 -25.54 12.85 3.13
N LEU A 440 -25.29 12.11 4.21
CA LEU A 440 -26.00 10.85 4.50
C LEU A 440 -27.48 11.05 4.83
N ARG A 441 -27.85 12.18 5.46
CA ARG A 441 -29.26 12.55 5.69
C ARG A 441 -29.97 12.87 4.38
N ILE A 442 -29.31 13.60 3.48
CA ILE A 442 -29.86 13.95 2.15
C ILE A 442 -30.06 12.70 1.29
N GLU A 443 -29.11 11.77 1.29
CA GLU A 443 -29.22 10.50 0.53
C GLU A 443 -30.31 9.58 1.08
N ARG A 444 -30.45 9.47 2.41
CA ARG A 444 -31.56 8.72 3.02
C ARG A 444 -32.92 9.34 2.69
N ARG A 445 -33.04 10.66 2.70
CA ARG A 445 -34.29 11.37 2.36
C ARG A 445 -34.68 11.13 0.90
N ARG A 446 -33.72 11.21 -0.03
CA ARG A 446 -33.94 10.90 -1.46
C ARG A 446 -34.33 9.43 -1.70
N SER A 447 -33.77 8.49 -0.93
CA SER A 447 -34.14 7.07 -1.02
C SER A 447 -35.57 6.80 -0.53
N ILE A 448 -36.01 7.50 0.52
CA ILE A 448 -37.38 7.38 1.05
C ILE A 448 -38.38 8.01 0.06
N GLU A 449 -38.09 9.20 -0.44
CA GLU A 449 -38.92 9.90 -1.44
C GLU A 449 -39.05 9.09 -2.74
N GLY A 450 -37.97 8.45 -3.20
CA GLY A 450 -38.01 7.54 -4.36
C GLY A 450 -38.87 6.29 -4.16
N ARG A 451 -38.88 5.72 -2.94
CA ARG A 451 -39.74 4.56 -2.62
C ARG A 451 -41.21 4.95 -2.48
N GLU A 452 -41.49 6.14 -1.96
CA GLU A 452 -42.86 6.68 -1.87
C GLU A 452 -43.42 7.03 -3.25
N MET A 453 -42.60 7.58 -4.15
CA MET A 453 -42.99 7.85 -5.54
C MET A 453 -43.36 6.55 -6.28
N GLN A 454 -42.54 5.51 -6.15
CA GLN A 454 -42.84 4.19 -6.73
C GLN A 454 -44.05 3.49 -6.08
N ARG A 455 -44.41 3.81 -4.83
CA ARG A 455 -45.67 3.33 -4.23
C ARG A 455 -46.87 4.06 -4.84
N ARG A 456 -46.80 5.38 -4.96
CA ARG A 456 -47.87 6.21 -5.55
C ARG A 456 -48.13 5.88 -7.03
N GLU A 457 -47.09 5.53 -7.78
CA GLU A 457 -47.24 5.06 -9.16
C GLU A 457 -47.91 3.68 -9.26
N ARG A 458 -47.56 2.75 -8.36
CA ARG A 458 -48.25 1.45 -8.25
C ARG A 458 -49.72 1.60 -7.86
N ASP A 459 -50.04 2.61 -7.05
CA ASP A 459 -51.41 2.89 -6.61
C ASP A 459 -52.29 3.53 -7.71
N ARG A 460 -51.73 3.83 -8.90
CA ARG A 460 -52.45 4.33 -10.07
C ARG A 460 -52.71 3.28 -11.15
N GLU A 461 -52.15 2.07 -11.04
CA GLU A 461 -52.34 1.01 -12.03
C GLU A 461 -53.70 0.28 -11.88
N PRO A 462 -54.27 -0.30 -12.95
CA PRO A 462 -55.52 -1.08 -12.87
C PRO A 462 -55.43 -2.25 -11.88
N GLU A 463 -56.54 -2.60 -11.21
CA GLU A 463 -56.58 -3.58 -10.11
C GLU A 463 -56.04 -4.97 -10.52
N GLU A 464 -56.33 -5.43 -11.75
CA GLU A 464 -55.81 -6.70 -12.30
C GLU A 464 -54.28 -6.78 -12.29
N LYS A 465 -53.58 -5.69 -12.63
CA LYS A 465 -52.12 -5.66 -12.58
C LYS A 465 -51.59 -5.66 -11.15
N ARG A 466 -52.31 -5.07 -10.20
CA ARG A 466 -51.92 -5.13 -8.78
C ARG A 466 -52.08 -6.54 -8.23
N GLU A 467 -53.13 -7.25 -8.65
CA GLU A 467 -53.37 -8.65 -8.33
C GLU A 467 -52.23 -9.55 -8.85
N GLU A 468 -51.82 -9.37 -10.11
CA GLU A 468 -50.67 -10.08 -10.70
C GLU A 468 -49.38 -9.87 -9.91
N TRP A 469 -49.11 -8.64 -9.48
CA TRP A 469 -47.89 -8.33 -8.70
C TRP A 469 -47.94 -8.94 -7.29
N ARG A 470 -49.10 -8.90 -6.63
CA ARG A 470 -49.29 -9.58 -5.33
C ARG A 470 -49.11 -11.08 -5.46
N GLN A 471 -49.62 -11.67 -6.54
CA GLN A 471 -49.47 -13.09 -6.82
C GLN A 471 -48.00 -13.45 -7.04
N ARG A 472 -47.29 -12.69 -7.87
CA ARG A 472 -45.85 -12.89 -8.12
C ARG A 472 -44.99 -12.78 -6.86
N SER A 473 -45.29 -11.82 -5.98
CA SER A 473 -44.57 -11.69 -4.71
C SER A 473 -44.90 -12.80 -3.72
N ARG A 474 -46.13 -13.35 -3.74
CA ARG A 474 -46.48 -14.54 -2.94
C ARG A 474 -45.75 -15.78 -3.45
N ASP A 475 -45.69 -15.98 -4.77
CA ASP A 475 -44.99 -17.10 -5.39
C ASP A 475 -43.46 -17.03 -5.15
N GLU A 476 -42.88 -15.82 -5.17
CA GLU A 476 -41.46 -15.60 -4.81
C GLU A 476 -41.17 -15.88 -3.32
N LEU A 477 -42.12 -15.57 -2.42
CA LEU A 477 -41.98 -15.87 -0.99
C LEU A 477 -42.14 -17.37 -0.71
N GLU A 478 -43.07 -18.06 -1.37
CA GLU A 478 -43.23 -19.51 -1.26
C GLU A 478 -42.00 -20.27 -1.78
N THR A 479 -41.48 -19.89 -2.95
CA THR A 479 -40.24 -20.48 -3.50
C THR A 479 -39.02 -20.25 -2.60
N MET A 480 -38.93 -19.10 -1.92
CA MET A 480 -37.88 -18.86 -0.90
C MET A 480 -38.07 -19.70 0.37
N HIS A 481 -39.30 -19.95 0.80
CA HIS A 481 -39.61 -20.80 1.95
C HIS A 481 -39.35 -22.28 1.66
N GLU A 482 -39.69 -22.75 0.46
CA GLU A 482 -39.38 -24.11 -0.02
C GLU A 482 -37.86 -24.33 -0.15
N ALA A 483 -37.13 -23.34 -0.68
CA ALA A 483 -35.67 -23.38 -0.76
C ALA A 483 -34.99 -23.41 0.62
N LYS A 484 -35.61 -22.83 1.65
CA LYS A 484 -35.15 -22.90 3.04
C LYS A 484 -35.52 -24.22 3.73
N ALA A 485 -36.67 -24.81 3.41
CA ALA A 485 -37.11 -26.11 3.93
C ALA A 485 -36.24 -27.26 3.39
N SER A 486 -35.90 -27.23 2.10
CA SER A 486 -35.01 -28.21 1.45
C SER A 486 -33.59 -28.23 2.05
N LYS A 487 -33.06 -27.08 2.48
CA LYS A 487 -31.71 -26.99 3.10
C LYS A 487 -31.62 -27.50 4.55
N LYS A 488 -32.75 -27.71 5.25
CA LYS A 488 -32.74 -28.23 6.64
C LYS A 488 -32.72 -29.76 6.73
N GLY A 489 -33.12 -30.47 5.67
CA GLY A 489 -33.21 -31.94 5.66
C GLY A 489 -31.91 -32.69 5.37
N ASP A 490 -30.91 -32.05 4.77
CA ASP A 490 -29.77 -32.76 4.14
C ASP A 490 -28.43 -32.58 4.87
N SER A 491 -28.44 -32.01 6.08
CA SER A 491 -27.22 -31.65 6.82
C SER A 491 -26.55 -32.82 7.58
N ARG A 492 -26.84 -34.09 7.25
CA ARG A 492 -26.27 -35.24 7.97
C ARG A 492 -25.57 -36.32 7.13
N LYS A 493 -25.54 -36.29 5.80
CA LYS A 493 -24.96 -37.41 5.02
C LYS A 493 -24.01 -37.11 3.86
N THR A 494 -23.61 -35.87 3.60
CA THR A 494 -22.72 -35.58 2.45
C THR A 494 -21.64 -34.57 2.81
N ARG A 495 -20.89 -34.87 3.87
CA ARG A 495 -19.51 -34.39 4.04
C ARG A 495 -18.63 -35.45 3.39
N ILE A 496 -17.84 -35.07 2.38
CA ILE A 496 -16.98 -35.90 1.51
C ILE A 496 -17.64 -36.26 0.15
N ARG A 497 -17.62 -35.30 -0.80
CA ARG A 497 -17.17 -35.46 -2.20
C ARG A 497 -17.70 -34.31 -3.08
N ARG A 498 -16.81 -33.77 -3.93
CA ARG A 498 -17.03 -32.89 -5.11
C ARG A 498 -17.39 -31.44 -4.74
N GLN A 499 -16.55 -30.42 -4.94
CA GLN A 499 -15.68 -30.06 -6.06
C GLN A 499 -16.41 -30.04 -7.42
N ALA A 500 -16.46 -28.83 -7.98
CA ALA A 500 -16.69 -28.48 -9.38
C ALA A 500 -18.14 -28.23 -9.86
N HIS A 501 -18.28 -27.07 -10.53
CA HIS A 501 -19.36 -26.59 -11.40
C HIS A 501 -20.75 -26.35 -10.81
N VAL A 502 -21.21 -25.08 -10.82
CA VAL A 502 -22.41 -24.64 -11.56
C VAL A 502 -22.30 -23.13 -11.87
N PHE A 503 -22.23 -22.82 -13.16
CA PHE A 503 -22.54 -21.55 -13.80
C PHE A 503 -24.08 -21.46 -13.93
N VAL A 504 -24.72 -20.33 -13.60
CA VAL A 504 -26.02 -19.97 -14.20
C VAL A 504 -26.09 -18.46 -14.45
N TYR A 505 -26.13 -18.13 -15.74
CA TYR A 505 -26.52 -16.84 -16.32
C TYR A 505 -28.06 -16.80 -16.46
N ARG A 506 -28.67 -15.60 -16.31
CA ARG A 506 -29.88 -15.06 -17.00
C ARG A 506 -30.49 -13.91 -16.17
N ARG A 507 -31.09 -12.82 -16.68
CA ARG A 507 -31.25 -12.13 -17.99
C ARG A 507 -32.04 -10.85 -17.64
N ALA A 508 -31.64 -9.63 -18.04
CA ALA A 508 -31.96 -8.87 -19.27
C ALA A 508 -33.18 -7.92 -19.20
N HIS A 509 -33.00 -6.72 -19.79
CA HIS A 509 -33.86 -5.91 -20.71
C HIS A 509 -33.49 -4.40 -20.59
N LEU A 510 -33.41 -3.51 -21.61
CA LEU A 510 -33.85 -3.45 -23.02
C LEU A 510 -33.09 -2.31 -23.82
N PHE A 511 -32.69 -2.60 -25.09
CA PHE A 511 -32.45 -1.86 -26.39
C PHE A 511 -32.24 -0.32 -26.52
N PHE A 512 -31.50 0.28 -27.50
CA PHE A 512 -31.53 0.18 -29.00
C PHE A 512 -30.22 0.60 -29.76
N PHE A 513 -30.20 0.31 -31.08
CA PHE A 513 -29.16 0.31 -32.15
C PHE A 513 -28.42 1.60 -32.56
N SER A 514 -27.26 1.44 -33.24
CA SER A 514 -27.03 1.92 -34.62
C SER A 514 -25.93 1.12 -35.34
N LEU A 515 -26.29 0.49 -36.47
CA LEU A 515 -25.42 -0.07 -37.50
C LEU A 515 -25.37 0.93 -38.66
N LYS A 516 -24.17 1.36 -39.04
CA LYS A 516 -23.69 1.96 -40.32
C LYS A 516 -22.21 2.34 -40.03
N ASP A 517 -21.16 1.90 -40.71
CA ASP A 517 -21.02 1.34 -42.04
C ASP A 517 -19.89 0.30 -42.07
N LEU A 518 -20.13 -0.77 -42.81
CA LEU A 518 -19.15 -1.73 -43.30
C LEU A 518 -18.86 -1.32 -44.75
N SER A 519 -17.66 -0.82 -45.05
CA SER A 519 -16.95 -0.99 -46.33
C SER A 519 -15.76 -0.03 -46.44
N VAL A 520 -14.71 -0.47 -47.14
CA VAL A 520 -13.53 0.29 -47.63
C VAL A 520 -12.45 0.47 -46.54
N LEU A 521 -11.32 -0.25 -46.47
CA LEU A 521 -10.39 -0.74 -47.49
C LEU A 521 -9.67 -2.05 -47.07
N ALA A 522 -9.67 -3.01 -48.00
CA ALA A 522 -8.58 -3.94 -48.20
C ALA A 522 -7.51 -3.27 -49.11
N HIS A 523 -6.27 -3.77 -49.05
CA HIS A 523 -5.01 -3.24 -49.63
C HIS A 523 -4.43 -2.08 -48.79
N GLN A 524 -3.21 -2.15 -48.23
CA GLN A 524 -1.98 -2.88 -48.55
C GLN A 524 -1.28 -3.43 -47.30
#